data_AF-A0A956NB49-F1
#
_entry.id   AF-A0A956NB49-F1
#
_cell.length_a   1.000
_cell.length_b   1.000
_cell.length_c   1.000
_cell.angle_alpha   90.00
_cell.angle_beta   90.00
_cell.angle_gamma   90.00
#
_symmetry.space_group_name_H-M   'P 1'
#
loop_
_entity.id
_entity.type
_entity.pdbx_description
1 polymer ?
#
loop_
_entity_poly.entity_id
_entity_poly.type
_entity_poly.pdbx_seq_one_letter_code
_entity_poly.pdbx_strand_id
1 'polypeptide(L)'
;MDDSRVEQLWDEIWNLLEDGRTEAAVQRALEVLNEDDDVPELRYLLGVGLLDLGEPEAAITEFEAAVAAVPDWSDAQAALAWSNFRACRFEAIAEPLGAAFDADPDNADAHQLRALIAERENDEPLAIVEFAEARRLDPERYPEPYSMAEDEFLACAQAVVAELDEPIREVLEETSFFVQPFPSLELLRGAEPALDPQILGLFVGQSLLEQSVAESGALPNTMYLFQRNLERVASSREELEEEIRITVLHEIGHHLGWDEEELEERGLA
;
A
#
# COMPACT_ATOMS: atom_id res chain seq x y z
N MET A 1 -15.07 11.34 27.73
CA MET A 1 -15.67 10.00 27.96
C MET A 1 -15.07 9.34 29.21
N ASP A 2 -15.59 8.23 29.76
CA ASP A 2 -14.87 7.45 30.79
C ASP A 2 -13.99 6.35 30.16
N ASP A 3 -12.90 5.97 30.83
CA ASP A 3 -11.89 5.03 30.30
C ASP A 3 -12.49 3.67 29.91
N SER A 4 -13.47 3.18 30.67
CA SER A 4 -14.10 1.88 30.39
C SER A 4 -14.93 1.90 29.11
N ARG A 5 -15.55 3.04 28.78
CA ARG A 5 -16.26 3.21 27.53
C ARG A 5 -15.31 3.37 26.34
N VAL A 6 -14.17 4.05 26.52
CA VAL A 6 -13.13 4.17 25.48
C VAL A 6 -12.58 2.78 25.12
N GLU A 7 -12.24 1.96 26.11
CA GLU A 7 -11.75 0.58 25.89
C GLU A 7 -12.77 -0.28 25.12
N GLN A 8 -14.06 -0.22 25.47
CA GLN A 8 -15.10 -0.95 24.74
C GLN A 8 -15.24 -0.48 23.28
N LEU A 9 -15.10 0.82 23.03
CA LEU A 9 -15.19 1.37 21.68
C LEU A 9 -13.94 1.03 20.87
N TRP A 10 -12.78 1.03 21.50
CA TRP A 10 -11.55 0.56 20.92
C TRP A 10 -11.70 -0.87 20.40
N ASP A 11 -12.12 -1.78 21.27
CA ASP A 11 -12.33 -3.18 20.90
C ASP A 11 -13.40 -3.31 19.79
N GLU A 12 -14.50 -2.58 19.89
CA GLU A 12 -15.56 -2.58 18.88
C GLU A 12 -15.03 -2.19 17.50
N ILE A 13 -14.27 -1.09 17.41
CA ILE A 13 -13.77 -0.55 16.15
C ILE A 13 -12.59 -1.39 15.63
N TRP A 14 -11.70 -1.84 16.50
CA TRP A 14 -10.58 -2.72 16.13
C TRP A 14 -11.08 -4.04 15.53
N ASN A 15 -12.07 -4.69 16.15
CA ASN A 15 -12.65 -5.91 15.60
C ASN A 15 -13.29 -5.68 14.23
N LEU A 16 -13.89 -4.50 13.99
CA LEU A 16 -14.42 -4.16 12.66
C LEU A 16 -13.30 -4.06 11.62
N LEU A 17 -12.15 -3.49 11.98
CA LEU A 17 -10.97 -3.42 11.09
C LEU A 17 -10.42 -4.83 10.81
N GLU A 18 -10.24 -5.66 11.84
CA GLU A 18 -9.76 -7.05 11.68
C GLU A 18 -10.70 -7.90 10.83
N ASP A 19 -12.01 -7.69 10.93
CA ASP A 19 -13.01 -8.38 10.11
C ASP A 19 -13.10 -7.83 8.66
N GLY A 20 -12.26 -6.86 8.28
CA GLY A 20 -12.28 -6.20 6.97
C GLY A 20 -13.50 -5.30 6.75
N ARG A 21 -14.23 -4.95 7.82
CA ARG A 21 -15.41 -4.07 7.79
C ARG A 21 -15.01 -2.61 7.98
N THR A 22 -14.06 -2.17 7.16
CA THR A 22 -13.34 -0.91 7.32
C THR A 22 -14.25 0.32 7.27
N GLU A 23 -15.21 0.40 6.36
CA GLU A 23 -16.14 1.55 6.32
C GLU A 23 -17.02 1.61 7.57
N ALA A 24 -17.40 0.45 8.12
CA ALA A 24 -18.17 0.39 9.36
C ALA A 24 -17.32 0.86 10.56
N ALA A 25 -16.02 0.49 10.60
CA ALA A 25 -15.09 0.95 11.61
C ALA A 25 -14.92 2.48 11.58
N VAL A 26 -14.65 3.03 10.39
CA VAL A 26 -14.52 4.48 10.14
C VAL A 26 -15.79 5.22 10.54
N GLN A 27 -16.96 4.76 10.07
CA GLN A 27 -18.25 5.36 10.41
C GLN A 27 -18.47 5.35 11.93
N ARG A 28 -18.13 4.26 12.60
CA ARG A 28 -18.32 4.12 14.05
C ARG A 28 -17.41 5.05 14.85
N ALA A 29 -16.15 5.19 14.44
CA ALA A 29 -15.22 6.14 15.05
C ALA A 29 -15.69 7.60 14.87
N LEU A 30 -16.12 7.96 13.66
CA LEU A 30 -16.67 9.30 13.36
C LEU A 30 -17.92 9.62 14.19
N GLU A 31 -18.83 8.68 14.38
CA GLU A 31 -20.02 8.88 15.23
C GLU A 31 -19.64 9.27 16.66
N VAL A 32 -18.63 8.62 17.22
CA VAL A 32 -18.16 8.94 18.57
C VAL A 32 -17.43 10.27 18.61
N LEU A 33 -16.53 10.52 17.66
CA LEU A 33 -15.72 11.74 17.61
C LEU A 33 -16.57 13.00 17.33
N ASN A 34 -17.77 12.85 16.76
CA ASN A 34 -18.75 13.95 16.66
C ASN A 34 -19.34 14.37 18.01
N GLU A 35 -19.36 13.49 19.00
CA GLU A 35 -19.85 13.78 20.36
C GLU A 35 -18.71 14.25 21.28
N ASP A 36 -17.53 13.65 21.15
CA ASP A 36 -16.34 13.91 21.96
C ASP A 36 -15.10 13.80 21.08
N ASP A 37 -14.51 14.93 20.71
CA ASP A 37 -13.40 15.01 19.76
C ASP A 37 -12.02 14.86 20.43
N ASP A 38 -11.98 14.66 21.75
CA ASP A 38 -10.76 14.55 22.56
C ASP A 38 -10.52 13.10 23.02
N VAL A 39 -10.60 12.15 22.07
CA VAL A 39 -10.32 10.72 22.32
C VAL A 39 -9.22 10.23 21.37
N PRO A 40 -7.94 10.40 21.73
CA PRO A 40 -6.79 10.08 20.87
C PRO A 40 -6.80 8.64 20.36
N GLU A 41 -7.25 7.71 21.18
CA GLU A 41 -7.37 6.29 20.84
C GLU A 41 -8.32 6.06 19.67
N LEU A 42 -9.47 6.76 19.64
CA LEU A 42 -10.42 6.62 18.55
C LEU A 42 -9.99 7.38 17.29
N ARG A 43 -9.21 8.45 17.43
CA ARG A 43 -8.56 9.12 16.29
C ARG A 43 -7.51 8.24 15.64
N TYR A 44 -6.71 7.54 16.43
CA TYR A 44 -5.78 6.54 15.92
C TYR A 44 -6.52 5.46 15.13
N LEU A 45 -7.58 4.86 15.68
CA LEU A 45 -8.36 3.84 14.97
C LEU A 45 -9.05 4.37 13.71
N LEU A 46 -9.55 5.60 13.73
CA LEU A 46 -10.07 6.27 12.54
C LEU A 46 -8.97 6.42 11.49
N GLY A 47 -7.78 6.86 11.88
CA GLY A 47 -6.62 6.98 11.00
C GLY A 47 -6.22 5.65 10.37
N VAL A 48 -6.24 4.54 11.13
CA VAL A 48 -5.98 3.19 10.61
C VAL A 48 -7.01 2.81 9.55
N GLY A 49 -8.30 2.98 9.83
CA GLY A 49 -9.35 2.68 8.86
C GLY A 49 -9.27 3.56 7.60
N LEU A 50 -8.92 4.84 7.74
CA LEU A 50 -8.72 5.74 6.60
C LEU A 50 -7.52 5.32 5.75
N LEU A 51 -6.45 4.81 6.35
CA LEU A 51 -5.34 4.21 5.61
C LEU A 51 -5.80 2.97 4.83
N ASP A 52 -6.54 2.07 5.45
CA ASP A 52 -7.04 0.86 4.79
C ASP A 52 -7.96 1.19 3.60
N LEU A 53 -8.68 2.31 3.66
CA LEU A 53 -9.48 2.85 2.54
C LEU A 53 -8.67 3.64 1.50
N GLY A 54 -7.35 3.75 1.65
CA GLY A 54 -6.51 4.50 0.71
C GLY A 54 -6.65 6.02 0.83
N GLU A 55 -7.02 6.54 1.99
CA GLU A 55 -7.14 7.98 2.29
C GLU A 55 -6.01 8.50 3.20
N PRO A 56 -4.73 8.49 2.76
CA PRO A 56 -3.61 8.82 3.63
C PRO A 56 -3.61 10.28 4.09
N GLU A 57 -4.13 11.24 3.32
CA GLU A 57 -4.24 12.63 3.76
C GLU A 57 -5.23 12.81 4.91
N ALA A 58 -6.36 12.10 4.89
CA ALA A 58 -7.33 12.11 5.97
C ALA A 58 -6.73 11.42 7.21
N ALA A 59 -6.07 10.28 7.03
CA ALA A 59 -5.38 9.57 8.10
C ALA A 59 -4.30 10.42 8.79
N ILE A 60 -3.49 11.17 8.03
CA ILE A 60 -2.49 12.11 8.60
C ILE A 60 -3.14 13.06 9.59
N THR A 61 -4.31 13.62 9.26
CA THR A 61 -5.00 14.59 10.12
C THR A 61 -5.38 13.96 11.47
N GLU A 62 -5.85 12.72 11.45
CA GLU A 62 -6.27 12.02 12.66
C GLU A 62 -5.08 11.56 13.50
N PHE A 63 -4.01 11.06 12.87
CA PHE A 63 -2.79 10.70 13.59
C PHE A 63 -2.07 11.93 14.17
N GLU A 64 -2.03 13.06 13.46
CA GLU A 64 -1.51 14.34 13.99
C GLU A 64 -2.25 14.74 15.27
N ALA A 65 -3.58 14.61 15.29
CA ALA A 65 -4.38 14.88 16.48
C ALA A 65 -4.10 13.87 17.62
N ALA A 66 -3.94 12.58 17.30
CA ALA A 66 -3.60 11.56 18.29
C ALA A 66 -2.22 11.79 18.93
N VAL A 67 -1.18 12.05 18.12
CA VAL A 67 0.18 12.31 18.63
C VAL A 67 0.32 13.67 19.32
N ALA A 68 -0.51 14.66 18.96
CA ALA A 68 -0.55 15.92 19.69
C ALA A 68 -1.06 15.75 21.13
N ALA A 69 -1.98 14.81 21.34
CA ALA A 69 -2.50 14.48 22.66
C ALA A 69 -1.58 13.53 23.45
N VAL A 70 -0.97 12.56 22.76
CA VAL A 70 -0.05 11.57 23.36
C VAL A 70 1.24 11.48 22.52
N PRO A 71 2.22 12.38 22.75
CA PRO A 71 3.43 12.44 21.92
C PRO A 71 4.32 11.20 21.97
N ASP A 72 4.34 10.51 23.12
CA ASP A 72 5.17 9.32 23.36
C ASP A 72 4.43 8.01 22.98
N TRP A 73 3.36 8.08 22.17
CA TRP A 73 2.68 6.90 21.66
C TRP A 73 3.34 6.39 20.39
N SER A 74 4.22 5.39 20.53
CA SER A 74 5.01 4.86 19.42
C SER A 74 4.18 4.43 18.21
N ASP A 75 3.09 3.67 18.40
CA ASP A 75 2.29 3.18 17.27
C ASP A 75 1.61 4.33 16.50
N ALA A 76 1.11 5.34 17.21
CA ALA A 76 0.52 6.52 16.56
C ALA A 76 1.57 7.34 15.79
N GLN A 77 2.80 7.45 16.32
CA GLN A 77 3.91 8.10 15.63
C GLN A 77 4.34 7.30 14.38
N ALA A 78 4.46 5.98 14.50
CA ALA A 78 4.77 5.11 13.37
C ALA A 78 3.66 5.18 12.31
N ALA A 79 2.39 5.17 12.71
CA ALA A 79 1.26 5.30 11.81
C ALA A 79 1.25 6.65 11.07
N LEU A 80 1.53 7.77 11.75
CA LEU A 80 1.71 9.08 11.11
C LEU A 80 2.84 9.07 10.08
N ALA A 81 3.96 8.43 10.41
CA ALA A 81 5.09 8.27 9.50
C ALA A 81 4.70 7.44 8.26
N TRP A 82 3.96 6.35 8.44
CA TRP A 82 3.42 5.51 7.37
C TRP A 82 2.42 6.27 6.48
N SER A 83 1.53 7.08 7.06
CA SER A 83 0.59 7.88 6.26
C SER A 83 1.32 8.92 5.41
N ASN A 84 2.39 9.53 5.93
CA ASN A 84 3.23 10.43 5.13
C ASN A 84 3.97 9.71 4.01
N PHE A 85 4.42 8.47 4.23
CA PHE A 85 4.98 7.62 3.18
C PHE A 85 3.95 7.35 2.08
N ARG A 86 2.75 6.89 2.43
CA ARG A 86 1.67 6.59 1.49
C ARG A 86 1.17 7.83 0.73
N ALA A 87 1.16 9.00 1.36
CA ALA A 87 0.89 10.28 0.72
C ALA A 87 2.06 10.86 -0.10
N CYS A 88 3.17 10.12 -0.28
CA CYS A 88 4.38 10.57 -0.97
C CYS A 88 5.03 11.85 -0.38
N ARG A 89 4.78 12.13 0.90
CA ARG A 89 5.34 13.24 1.70
C ARG A 89 6.61 12.79 2.44
N PHE A 90 7.59 12.30 1.67
CA PHE A 90 8.81 11.70 2.22
C PHE A 90 9.58 12.63 3.17
N GLU A 91 9.48 13.94 2.94
CA GLU A 91 10.14 14.97 3.75
C GLU A 91 9.53 15.10 5.17
N ALA A 92 8.29 14.65 5.36
CA ALA A 92 7.57 14.71 6.65
C ALA A 92 7.68 13.43 7.47
N ILE A 93 8.38 12.39 6.99
CA ILE A 93 8.47 11.09 7.67
C ILE A 93 9.46 11.12 8.84
N ALA A 94 10.58 11.83 8.69
CA ALA A 94 11.72 11.70 9.61
C ALA A 94 11.40 12.08 11.07
N GLU A 95 10.55 13.08 11.28
CA GLU A 95 10.15 13.52 12.63
C GLU A 95 9.28 12.48 13.36
N PRO A 96 8.11 12.07 12.84
CA PRO A 96 7.30 11.05 13.51
C PRO A 96 7.99 9.69 13.58
N LEU A 97 8.78 9.30 12.58
CA LEU A 97 9.55 8.06 12.64
C LEU A 97 10.61 8.07 13.75
N GLY A 98 11.28 9.21 13.94
CA GLY A 98 12.21 9.39 15.05
C GLY A 98 11.51 9.33 16.42
N ALA A 99 10.35 9.99 16.54
CA ALA A 99 9.54 9.97 17.74
C ALA A 99 9.02 8.56 18.10
N ALA A 100 8.68 7.75 17.10
CA ALA A 100 8.32 6.34 17.30
C ALA A 100 9.48 5.57 17.96
N PHE A 101 10.69 5.67 17.41
CA PHE A 101 11.87 4.99 17.98
C PHE A 101 12.29 5.53 19.36
N ASP A 102 12.09 6.82 19.62
CA ASP A 102 12.36 7.41 20.93
C ASP A 102 11.39 6.88 21.99
N ALA A 103 10.14 6.63 21.62
CA ALA A 103 9.11 6.07 22.49
C ALA A 103 9.24 4.56 22.68
N ASP A 104 9.42 3.81 21.59
CA ASP A 104 9.66 2.37 21.59
C ASP A 104 10.67 1.97 20.50
N PRO A 105 11.92 1.64 20.89
CA PRO A 105 12.93 1.15 19.97
C PRO A 105 12.60 -0.20 19.31
N ASP A 106 11.64 -0.97 19.86
CA ASP A 106 11.22 -2.29 19.37
C ASP A 106 9.91 -2.20 18.55
N ASN A 107 9.55 -1.02 18.01
CA ASN A 107 8.36 -0.86 17.19
C ASN A 107 8.55 -1.46 15.78
N ALA A 108 7.85 -2.56 15.50
CA ALA A 108 8.00 -3.31 14.25
C ALA A 108 7.60 -2.49 13.00
N ASP A 109 6.53 -1.70 13.08
CA ASP A 109 6.07 -0.81 12.01
C ASP A 109 7.10 0.26 11.67
N ALA A 110 7.73 0.86 12.67
CA ALA A 110 8.79 1.85 12.48
C ALA A 110 10.03 1.23 11.81
N HIS A 111 10.43 0.02 12.21
CA HIS A 111 11.50 -0.73 11.56
C HIS A 111 11.18 -1.01 10.09
N GLN A 112 9.98 -1.50 9.80
CA GLN A 112 9.55 -1.78 8.44
C GLN A 112 9.58 -0.52 7.56
N LEU A 113 9.07 0.61 8.05
CA LEU A 113 9.09 1.87 7.31
C LEU A 113 10.52 2.38 7.07
N ARG A 114 11.40 2.30 8.08
CA ARG A 114 12.81 2.69 7.92
C ARG A 114 13.51 1.84 6.85
N ALA A 115 13.17 0.55 6.77
CA ALA A 115 13.68 -0.33 5.73
C ALA A 115 13.25 0.11 4.32
N LEU A 116 11.96 0.42 4.13
CA LEU A 116 11.44 0.90 2.85
C LEU A 116 12.08 2.22 2.41
N ILE A 117 12.30 3.14 3.34
CA ILE A 117 12.99 4.42 3.07
C ILE A 117 14.44 4.15 2.67
N ALA A 118 15.14 3.30 3.42
CA ALA A 118 16.52 2.93 3.14
C ALA A 118 16.67 2.31 1.74
N GLU A 119 15.75 1.45 1.31
CA GLU A 119 15.76 0.90 -0.05
C GLU A 119 15.61 1.99 -1.12
N ARG A 120 14.72 2.96 -0.91
CA ARG A 120 14.52 4.09 -1.84
C ARG A 120 15.75 5.00 -1.89
N GLU A 121 16.47 5.12 -0.79
CA GLU A 121 17.72 5.88 -0.69
C GLU A 121 18.95 5.06 -1.17
N ASN A 122 18.77 3.79 -1.54
CA ASN A 122 19.82 2.83 -1.89
C ASN A 122 20.81 2.53 -0.74
N ASP A 123 20.37 2.67 0.51
CA ASP A 123 21.10 2.19 1.70
C ASP A 123 20.72 0.73 2.00
N GLU A 124 21.21 -0.17 1.15
CA GLU A 124 20.92 -1.60 1.24
C GLU A 124 21.37 -2.25 2.56
N PRO A 125 22.55 -1.91 3.15
CA PRO A 125 22.92 -2.40 4.46
C PRO A 125 21.91 -2.05 5.56
N LEU A 126 21.38 -0.83 5.57
CA LEU A 126 20.36 -0.43 6.54
C LEU A 126 19.05 -1.20 6.27
N ALA A 127 18.58 -1.21 5.02
CA ALA A 127 17.35 -1.91 4.65
C ALA A 127 17.33 -3.37 5.14
N ILE A 128 18.41 -4.11 4.93
CA ILE A 128 18.51 -5.52 5.36
C ILE A 128 18.35 -5.66 6.88
N VAL A 129 19.02 -4.80 7.65
CA VAL A 129 18.96 -4.86 9.12
C VAL A 129 17.55 -4.53 9.61
N GLU A 130 16.93 -3.50 9.02
CA GLU A 130 15.63 -3.01 9.44
C GLU A 130 14.49 -3.97 9.08
N PHE A 131 14.51 -4.59 7.89
CA PHE A 131 13.55 -5.65 7.54
C PHE A 131 13.68 -6.86 8.46
N ALA A 132 14.92 -7.27 8.74
CA ALA A 132 15.17 -8.41 9.62
C ALA A 132 14.65 -8.12 11.04
N GLU A 133 14.76 -6.88 11.52
CA GLU A 133 14.28 -6.49 12.83
C GLU A 133 12.76 -6.39 12.89
N ALA A 134 12.12 -5.77 11.88
CA ALA A 134 10.66 -5.76 11.76
C ALA A 134 10.08 -7.18 11.80
N ARG A 135 10.67 -8.11 11.02
CA ARG A 135 10.29 -9.53 11.02
C ARG A 135 10.58 -10.25 12.34
N ARG A 136 11.66 -9.89 13.03
CA ARG A 136 11.98 -10.48 14.34
C ARG A 136 10.94 -10.08 15.39
N LEU A 137 10.45 -8.84 15.32
CA LEU A 137 9.48 -8.26 16.25
C LEU A 137 8.06 -8.75 15.95
N ASP A 138 7.68 -8.78 14.67
CA ASP A 138 6.37 -9.24 14.21
C ASP A 138 6.49 -10.12 12.95
N PRO A 139 6.75 -11.43 13.11
CA PRO A 139 6.91 -12.34 11.98
C PRO A 139 5.59 -12.70 11.29
N GLU A 140 4.44 -12.46 11.93
CA GLU A 140 3.12 -12.72 11.35
C GLU A 140 2.75 -11.61 10.37
N ARG A 141 2.97 -10.35 10.78
CA ARG A 141 2.75 -9.19 9.90
C ARG A 141 3.82 -9.02 8.83
N TYR A 142 5.08 -9.38 9.12
CA TYR A 142 6.20 -9.25 8.19
C TYR A 142 6.87 -10.60 7.88
N PRO A 143 6.22 -11.48 7.11
CA PRO A 143 6.78 -12.76 6.71
C PRO A 143 7.99 -12.59 5.77
N GLU A 144 8.88 -13.58 5.75
CA GLU A 144 10.05 -13.58 4.86
C GLU A 144 9.60 -13.58 3.39
N PRO A 145 9.94 -12.55 2.60
CA PRO A 145 9.52 -12.46 1.22
C PRO A 145 10.25 -13.50 0.38
N TYR A 146 9.56 -14.02 -0.63
CA TYR A 146 10.17 -14.79 -1.69
C TYR A 146 10.70 -13.83 -2.75
N SER A 147 12.03 -13.78 -2.90
CA SER A 147 12.70 -12.96 -3.92
C SER A 147 13.30 -13.82 -5.03
N MET A 148 13.33 -13.30 -6.26
CA MET A 148 14.03 -13.92 -7.38
C MET A 148 14.90 -12.92 -8.16
N ALA A 149 15.72 -13.41 -9.08
CA ALA A 149 16.50 -12.53 -9.95
C ALA A 149 15.57 -11.80 -10.95
N GLU A 150 15.94 -10.57 -11.34
CA GLU A 150 15.12 -9.73 -12.25
C GLU A 150 14.82 -10.44 -13.59
N ASP A 151 15.77 -11.21 -14.13
CA ASP A 151 15.57 -11.99 -15.36
C ASP A 151 14.61 -13.17 -15.18
N GLU A 152 14.64 -13.81 -14.01
CA GLU A 152 13.66 -14.84 -13.62
C GLU A 152 12.27 -14.22 -13.44
N PHE A 153 12.18 -13.07 -12.79
CA PHE A 153 10.94 -12.33 -12.59
C PHE A 153 10.30 -11.92 -13.90
N LEU A 154 11.09 -11.38 -14.83
CA LEU A 154 10.60 -11.01 -16.16
C LEU A 154 10.11 -12.24 -16.95
N ALA A 155 10.82 -13.36 -16.86
CA ALA A 155 10.40 -14.61 -17.50
C ALA A 155 9.10 -15.15 -16.89
N CYS A 156 8.95 -15.04 -15.57
CA CYS A 156 7.74 -15.37 -14.83
C CYS A 156 6.54 -14.52 -15.30
N ALA A 157 6.69 -13.19 -15.34
CA ALA A 157 5.66 -12.28 -15.83
C ALA A 157 5.24 -12.59 -17.28
N GLN A 158 6.20 -12.90 -18.16
CA GLN A 158 5.90 -13.29 -19.54
C GLN A 158 5.16 -14.62 -19.64
N ALA A 159 5.49 -15.60 -18.78
CA ALA A 159 4.79 -16.87 -18.73
C ALA A 159 3.33 -16.69 -18.28
N VAL A 160 3.11 -15.88 -17.24
CA VAL A 160 1.77 -15.51 -16.77
C VAL A 160 0.93 -14.95 -17.91
N VAL A 161 1.45 -13.99 -18.68
CA VAL A 161 0.76 -13.39 -19.83
C VAL A 161 0.43 -14.43 -20.91
N ALA A 162 1.34 -15.35 -21.19
CA ALA A 162 1.14 -16.40 -22.20
C ALA A 162 -0.01 -17.37 -21.83
N GLU A 163 -0.30 -17.53 -20.54
CA GLU A 163 -1.36 -18.39 -20.01
C GLU A 163 -2.72 -17.68 -19.90
N LEU A 164 -2.80 -16.38 -20.16
CA LEU A 164 -4.06 -15.64 -20.15
C LEU A 164 -4.95 -15.97 -21.37
N ASP A 165 -6.25 -15.73 -21.20
CA ASP A 165 -7.24 -15.91 -22.25
C ASP A 165 -6.94 -15.03 -23.47
N GLU A 166 -7.27 -15.54 -24.67
CA GLU A 166 -6.98 -14.89 -25.96
C GLU A 166 -7.30 -13.39 -26.00
N PRO A 167 -8.49 -12.94 -25.56
CA PRO A 167 -8.84 -11.52 -25.66
C PRO A 167 -7.96 -10.61 -24.79
N ILE A 168 -7.49 -11.10 -23.64
CA ILE A 168 -6.62 -10.35 -22.73
C ILE A 168 -5.20 -10.35 -23.29
N ARG A 169 -4.76 -11.51 -23.81
CA ARG A 169 -3.42 -11.66 -24.39
C ARG A 169 -3.22 -10.77 -25.61
N GLU A 170 -4.21 -10.64 -26.49
CA GLU A 170 -4.15 -9.75 -27.67
C GLU A 170 -3.88 -8.28 -27.27
N VAL A 171 -4.49 -7.80 -26.17
CA VAL A 171 -4.24 -6.44 -25.65
C VAL A 171 -2.81 -6.30 -25.12
N LEU A 172 -2.30 -7.34 -24.48
CA LEU A 172 -0.96 -7.36 -23.92
C LEU A 172 0.15 -7.54 -24.95
N GLU A 173 -0.12 -8.14 -26.10
CA GLU A 173 0.86 -8.28 -27.19
C GLU A 173 1.35 -6.91 -27.71
N GLU A 174 0.52 -5.87 -27.62
CA GLU A 174 0.88 -4.49 -27.97
C GLU A 174 1.39 -3.66 -26.78
N THR A 175 1.50 -4.28 -25.60
CA THR A 175 1.90 -3.62 -24.35
C THR A 175 3.39 -3.84 -24.05
N SER A 176 4.11 -2.77 -23.73
CA SER A 176 5.50 -2.82 -23.26
C SER A 176 5.53 -3.12 -21.76
N PHE A 177 6.28 -4.14 -21.34
CA PHE A 177 6.46 -4.47 -19.92
C PHE A 177 7.76 -3.88 -19.38
N PHE A 178 7.69 -3.20 -18.24
CA PHE A 178 8.83 -2.72 -17.47
C PHE A 178 8.79 -3.29 -16.06
N VAL A 179 9.88 -3.93 -15.66
CA VAL A 179 10.10 -4.35 -14.28
C VAL A 179 10.96 -3.28 -13.60
N GLN A 180 10.50 -2.80 -12.44
CA GLN A 180 11.26 -1.88 -11.60
C GLN A 180 11.22 -2.39 -10.15
N PRO A 181 12.22 -2.09 -9.30
CA PRO A 181 12.15 -2.49 -7.89
C PRO A 181 10.92 -1.90 -7.17
N PHE A 182 10.62 -0.63 -7.42
CA PHE A 182 9.52 0.13 -6.83
C PHE A 182 9.16 1.33 -7.72
N PRO A 183 7.98 1.96 -7.57
CA PRO A 183 7.57 3.08 -8.39
C PRO A 183 8.45 4.32 -8.20
N SER A 184 8.78 4.97 -9.33
CA SER A 184 9.54 6.22 -9.35
C SER A 184 8.69 7.38 -8.80
N LEU A 185 9.35 8.42 -8.28
CA LEU A 185 8.63 9.61 -7.79
C LEU A 185 7.82 10.32 -8.89
N GLU A 186 8.25 10.23 -10.15
CA GLU A 186 7.53 10.78 -11.29
C GLU A 186 6.22 10.03 -11.53
N LEU A 187 6.22 8.69 -11.44
CA LEU A 187 5.00 7.90 -11.55
C LEU A 187 4.06 8.18 -10.38
N LEU A 188 4.58 8.17 -9.15
CA LEU A 188 3.78 8.37 -7.94
C LEU A 188 3.08 9.72 -7.92
N ARG A 189 3.80 10.80 -8.24
CA ARG A 189 3.29 12.17 -8.24
C ARG A 189 2.65 12.58 -9.57
N GLY A 190 2.63 11.69 -10.56
CA GLY A 190 2.03 11.92 -11.86
C GLY A 190 0.51 11.74 -11.87
N ALA A 191 -0.03 11.07 -10.85
CA ALA A 191 -1.47 10.92 -10.63
C ALA A 191 -2.00 11.95 -9.62
N GLU A 192 -3.31 12.23 -9.68
CA GLU A 192 -4.03 13.00 -8.68
C GLU A 192 -5.27 12.20 -8.20
N PRO A 193 -5.32 11.74 -6.93
CA PRO A 193 -4.28 11.85 -5.90
C PRO A 193 -3.01 11.06 -6.25
N ALA A 194 -1.92 11.30 -5.51
CA ALA A 194 -0.68 10.58 -5.71
C ALA A 194 -0.88 9.07 -5.47
N LEU A 195 -0.21 8.24 -6.25
CA LEU A 195 -0.27 6.79 -6.08
C LEU A 195 0.46 6.38 -4.80
N ASP A 196 0.00 5.29 -4.20
CA ASP A 196 0.68 4.65 -3.07
C ASP A 196 2.06 4.12 -3.51
N PRO A 197 3.16 4.40 -2.79
CA PRO A 197 4.47 3.80 -3.10
C PRO A 197 4.51 2.27 -3.06
N GLN A 198 3.50 1.63 -2.47
CA GLN A 198 3.40 0.18 -2.32
C GLN A 198 2.58 -0.52 -3.41
N ILE A 199 2.05 0.20 -4.41
CA ILE A 199 1.36 -0.44 -5.56
C ILE A 199 2.21 -1.56 -6.18
N LEU A 200 1.55 -2.63 -6.62
CA LEU A 200 2.21 -3.84 -7.15
C LEU A 200 2.47 -3.73 -8.65
N GLY A 201 1.57 -3.07 -9.37
CA GLY A 201 1.66 -2.78 -10.79
C GLY A 201 1.10 -1.41 -11.13
N LEU A 202 1.23 -1.03 -12.40
CA LEU A 202 0.58 0.14 -12.97
C LEU A 202 0.48 0.00 -14.49
N PHE A 203 -0.71 0.06 -15.05
CA PHE A 203 -0.92 0.18 -16.49
C PHE A 203 -1.07 1.64 -16.94
N VAL A 204 -0.21 2.08 -17.85
CA VAL A 204 -0.24 3.40 -18.49
C VAL A 204 -0.50 3.24 -19.98
N GLY A 205 -1.69 3.64 -20.43
CA GLY A 205 -2.07 3.61 -21.84
C GLY A 205 -3.21 4.59 -22.13
N GLN A 206 -3.49 4.83 -23.41
CA GLN A 206 -4.71 5.56 -23.80
C GLN A 206 -5.91 4.62 -23.68
N SER A 207 -6.98 5.05 -23.02
CA SER A 207 -8.20 4.24 -22.92
C SER A 207 -8.77 3.93 -24.32
N LEU A 208 -9.49 2.81 -24.47
CA LEU A 208 -10.10 2.40 -25.75
C LEU A 208 -11.03 3.49 -26.34
N LEU A 209 -11.63 4.33 -25.50
CA LEU A 209 -12.47 5.46 -25.91
C LEU A 209 -11.65 6.59 -26.54
N GLU A 210 -10.44 6.85 -26.05
CA GLU A 210 -9.52 7.89 -26.53
C GLU A 210 -8.77 7.47 -27.80
N GLN A 211 -8.51 6.17 -27.97
CA GLN A 211 -7.93 5.61 -29.20
C GLN A 211 -8.78 5.90 -30.45
N SER A 212 -10.09 6.10 -30.30
CA SER A 212 -11.00 6.42 -31.41
C SER A 212 -10.82 7.84 -31.99
N VAL A 213 -10.07 8.71 -31.30
CA VAL A 213 -9.94 10.14 -31.63
C VAL A 213 -8.50 10.54 -32.00
N ALA A 214 -7.49 9.73 -31.71
CA ALA A 214 -6.09 10.11 -31.86
C ALA A 214 -5.50 9.81 -33.26
N GLU A 215 -5.02 10.86 -33.96
CA GLU A 215 -4.12 10.74 -35.11
C GLU A 215 -2.67 10.51 -34.63
N SER A 216 -2.02 9.45 -35.14
CA SER A 216 -0.57 9.21 -35.23
C SER A 216 0.34 9.96 -34.24
N GLY A 217 0.62 9.34 -33.08
CA GLY A 217 1.61 9.82 -32.10
C GLY A 217 1.46 9.29 -30.68
N ALA A 218 0.54 8.36 -30.43
CA ALA A 218 0.30 7.79 -29.11
C ALA A 218 1.53 7.00 -28.60
N LEU A 219 1.85 7.18 -27.33
CA LEU A 219 2.80 6.32 -26.64
C LEU A 219 2.23 4.90 -26.55
N PRO A 220 3.07 3.85 -26.68
CA PRO A 220 2.60 2.48 -26.54
C PRO A 220 2.02 2.25 -25.14
N ASN A 221 1.04 1.35 -25.05
CA ASN A 221 0.56 0.84 -23.78
C ASN A 221 1.75 0.28 -22.99
N THR A 222 1.80 0.58 -21.71
CA THR A 222 2.94 0.28 -20.85
C THR A 222 2.45 -0.34 -19.55
N MET A 223 2.93 -1.54 -19.22
CA MET A 223 2.71 -2.21 -17.94
C MET A 223 3.97 -2.09 -17.09
N TYR A 224 3.85 -1.49 -15.91
CA TYR A 224 4.89 -1.50 -14.89
C TYR A 224 4.57 -2.60 -13.86
N LEU A 225 5.57 -3.41 -13.53
CA LEU A 225 5.52 -4.35 -12.40
C LEU A 225 6.61 -3.96 -11.40
N PHE A 226 6.22 -3.82 -10.13
CA PHE A 226 7.11 -3.37 -9.07
C PHE A 226 7.62 -4.57 -8.26
N GLN A 227 8.73 -5.14 -8.73
CA GLN A 227 9.25 -6.43 -8.27
C GLN A 227 9.39 -6.52 -6.74
N ARG A 228 10.05 -5.56 -6.07
CA ARG A 228 10.22 -5.66 -4.61
C ARG A 228 8.91 -5.49 -3.85
N ASN A 229 7.93 -4.78 -4.41
CA ASN A 229 6.61 -4.68 -3.80
C ASN A 229 5.87 -6.03 -3.91
N LEU A 230 5.90 -6.66 -5.09
CA LEU A 230 5.34 -8.00 -5.33
C LEU A 230 6.01 -9.09 -4.50
N GLU A 231 7.33 -9.09 -4.42
CA GLU A 231 8.08 -10.05 -3.59
C GLU A 231 7.72 -9.91 -2.10
N ARG A 232 7.39 -8.70 -1.62
CA ARG A 232 7.02 -8.45 -0.21
C ARG A 232 5.67 -9.04 0.18
N VAL A 233 4.77 -9.27 -0.78
CA VAL A 233 3.44 -9.85 -0.53
C VAL A 233 3.39 -11.36 -0.75
N ALA A 234 4.50 -11.98 -1.17
CA ALA A 234 4.59 -13.42 -1.45
C ALA A 234 5.66 -14.10 -0.60
N SER A 235 5.35 -15.27 -0.03
CA SER A 235 6.29 -16.09 0.75
C SER A 235 6.78 -17.34 0.01
N SER A 236 6.29 -17.57 -1.22
CA SER A 236 6.72 -18.67 -2.08
C SER A 236 6.74 -18.28 -3.55
N ARG A 237 7.36 -19.13 -4.39
CA ARG A 237 7.36 -18.96 -5.84
C ARG A 237 5.95 -18.97 -6.41
N GLU A 238 5.15 -19.94 -5.95
CA GLU A 238 3.78 -20.13 -6.38
C GLU A 238 2.90 -18.93 -6.01
N GLU A 239 3.07 -18.38 -4.79
CA GLU A 239 2.38 -17.15 -4.38
C GLU A 239 2.82 -15.96 -5.24
N LEU A 240 4.12 -15.79 -5.49
CA LEU A 240 4.61 -14.67 -6.31
C LEU A 240 4.11 -14.76 -7.77
N GLU A 241 4.08 -15.97 -8.34
CA GLU A 241 3.51 -16.21 -9.68
C GLU A 241 2.02 -15.83 -9.73
N GLU A 242 1.25 -16.15 -8.69
CA GLU A 242 -0.16 -15.78 -8.58
C GLU A 242 -0.36 -14.28 -8.36
N GLU A 243 0.45 -13.63 -7.52
CA GLU A 243 0.39 -12.18 -7.29
C GLU A 243 0.71 -11.38 -8.55
N ILE A 244 1.69 -11.83 -9.34
CA ILE A 244 1.98 -11.24 -10.66
C ILE A 244 0.76 -11.39 -11.58
N ARG A 245 0.10 -12.54 -11.57
CA ARG A 245 -1.10 -12.80 -12.37
C ARG A 245 -2.27 -11.91 -11.95
N ILE A 246 -2.58 -11.84 -10.67
CA ILE A 246 -3.62 -10.97 -10.11
C ILE A 246 -3.35 -9.53 -10.49
N THR A 247 -2.13 -9.05 -10.25
CA THR A 247 -1.72 -7.68 -10.58
C THR A 247 -1.91 -7.37 -12.07
N VAL A 248 -1.39 -8.22 -12.97
CA VAL A 248 -1.54 -7.99 -14.42
C VAL A 248 -3.01 -7.95 -14.84
N LEU A 249 -3.83 -8.85 -14.31
CA LEU A 249 -5.25 -8.92 -14.64
C LEU A 249 -6.06 -7.74 -14.07
N HIS A 250 -5.74 -7.31 -12.85
CA HIS A 250 -6.34 -6.14 -12.20
C HIS A 250 -6.10 -4.88 -13.05
N GLU A 251 -4.84 -4.63 -13.39
CA GLU A 251 -4.42 -3.45 -14.16
C GLU A 251 -5.04 -3.41 -15.57
N ILE A 252 -5.11 -4.56 -16.26
CA ILE A 252 -5.78 -4.64 -17.56
C ILE A 252 -7.29 -4.51 -17.40
N GLY A 253 -7.85 -5.07 -16.33
CA GLY A 253 -9.28 -4.98 -16.05
C GLY A 253 -9.75 -3.54 -16.03
N HIS A 254 -9.06 -2.68 -15.28
CA HIS A 254 -9.33 -1.24 -15.31
C HIS A 254 -9.14 -0.62 -16.69
N HIS A 255 -8.11 -1.02 -17.45
CA HIS A 255 -7.94 -0.55 -18.83
C HIS A 255 -9.11 -0.94 -19.75
N LEU A 256 -9.69 -2.12 -19.54
CA LEU A 256 -10.87 -2.62 -20.24
C LEU A 256 -12.18 -2.01 -19.72
N GLY A 257 -12.14 -1.28 -18.61
CA GLY A 257 -13.26 -0.60 -17.99
C GLY A 257 -14.02 -1.43 -16.96
N TRP A 258 -13.39 -2.46 -16.37
CA TRP A 258 -13.94 -3.18 -15.21
C TRP A 258 -13.81 -2.33 -13.95
N ASP A 259 -14.88 -2.32 -13.15
CA ASP A 259 -14.87 -1.74 -11.81
C ASP A 259 -14.39 -2.75 -10.75
N GLU A 260 -14.23 -2.28 -9.50
CA GLU A 260 -13.76 -3.12 -8.39
C GLU A 260 -14.70 -4.30 -8.11
N GLU A 261 -16.02 -4.13 -8.25
CA GLU A 261 -16.99 -5.21 -8.05
C GLU A 261 -16.80 -6.31 -9.11
N GLU A 262 -16.59 -5.92 -10.37
CA GLU A 262 -16.26 -6.86 -11.43
C GLU A 262 -14.91 -7.56 -11.22
N LEU A 263 -13.91 -6.87 -10.66
CA LEU A 263 -12.61 -7.45 -10.32
C LEU A 263 -12.74 -8.46 -9.16
N GLU A 264 -13.47 -8.12 -8.09
CA GLU A 264 -13.76 -9.00 -6.96
C GLU A 264 -14.48 -10.29 -7.40
N GLU A 265 -15.50 -10.17 -8.26
CA GLU A 265 -16.24 -11.33 -8.80
C GLU A 265 -15.32 -12.31 -9.57
N ARG A 266 -14.18 -11.81 -10.05
CA ARG A 266 -13.16 -12.57 -10.79
C ARG A 266 -11.98 -12.99 -9.91
N GLY A 267 -11.97 -12.60 -8.63
CA GLY A 267 -10.88 -12.86 -7.68
C GLY A 267 -9.62 -12.05 -7.98
N LEU A 268 -9.78 -10.80 -8.42
CA LEU A 268 -8.69 -9.91 -8.86
C LEU A 268 -8.55 -8.64 -8.01
N ALA A 269 -9.35 -8.50 -6.96
CA ALA A 269 -9.35 -7.39 -6.02
C ALA A 269 -9.08 -7.90 -4.59
#